data_AF-A0AA96XKT5-F1
#
_entry.id   AF-A0AA96XKT5-F1
#
_cell.length_a   1.000
_cell.length_b   1.000
_cell.length_c   1.000
_cell.angle_alpha   90.00
_cell.angle_beta   90.00
_cell.angle_gamma   90.00
#
_symmetry.space_group_name_H-M   'P 1'
#
loop_
_entity.id
_entity.type
_entity.pdbx_description
1 polymer ?
#
loop_
_entity_poly.entity_id
_entity_poly.type
_entity_poly.pdbx_seq_one_letter_code
_entity_poly.pdbx_strand_id
1 'polypeptide(L)'
;MDGEHTLEALLLGAGLPQDSALKSLAVARTLGLVSLEPATDEDAGDLPPELDVRRLEAKFEEIQDADYFAVLGLARSAGEEVKRAYELLAAEFHPLRFAGHPDPALQHRAQQIRTVLAEAAQALGDDRLRAEYARSLLD
;
A
#
# COMPACT_ATOMS: atom_id res chain seq x y z
N MET A 1 -25.31 2.43 0.04
CA MET A 1 -23.99 1.92 -0.39
C MET A 1 -23.56 2.88 -1.46
N ASP A 2 -22.70 3.83 -1.10
CA ASP A 2 -22.23 4.83 -2.05
C ASP A 2 -21.21 4.16 -2.97
N GLY A 3 -21.54 4.08 -4.26
CA GLY A 3 -20.83 3.31 -5.28
C GLY A 3 -19.58 4.01 -5.80
N GLU A 4 -18.83 4.63 -4.89
CA GLU A 4 -17.66 5.44 -5.22
C GLU A 4 -16.43 4.53 -5.32
N HIS A 5 -15.83 4.52 -6.51
CA HIS A 5 -14.63 3.74 -6.78
C HIS A 5 -13.68 4.59 -7.61
N THR A 6 -12.39 4.52 -7.27
CA THR A 6 -11.36 5.20 -8.05
C THR A 6 -11.32 4.63 -9.47
N LEU A 7 -11.03 5.50 -10.43
CA LEU A 7 -10.95 5.11 -11.84
C LEU A 7 -9.98 3.94 -12.04
N GLU A 8 -8.86 3.95 -11.33
CA GLU A 8 -7.83 2.91 -11.37
C GLU A 8 -8.35 1.55 -10.89
N ALA A 9 -9.10 1.52 -9.78
CA ALA A 9 -9.70 0.29 -9.26
C ALA A 9 -10.74 -0.30 -10.23
N LEU A 10 -11.53 0.56 -10.89
CA LEU A 10 -12.48 0.14 -11.91
C LEU A 10 -11.79 -0.40 -13.17
N LEU A 11 -10.70 0.23 -13.59
CA LEU A 11 -9.92 -0.22 -14.76
C LEU A 11 -9.22 -1.56 -14.49
N LEU A 12 -8.71 -1.79 -13.28
CA LEU A 12 -8.06 -3.05 -12.90
C LEU A 12 -9.07 -4.21 -12.80
N GLY A 13 -10.28 -3.95 -12.32
CA GLY A 13 -11.33 -4.96 -12.12
C GLY A 13 -12.12 -5.34 -13.38
N ALA A 14 -12.13 -4.49 -14.41
CA ALA A 14 -12.96 -4.68 -15.60
C ALA A 14 -12.42 -5.74 -16.59
N GLY A 15 -11.16 -6.16 -16.48
CA GLY A 15 -10.55 -7.14 -17.40
C GLY A 15 -10.48 -6.67 -18.86
N LEU A 16 -10.69 -5.37 -19.11
CA LEU A 16 -10.70 -4.75 -20.44
C LEU A 16 -9.37 -4.04 -20.71
N PRO A 17 -8.94 -3.93 -21.99
CA PRO A 17 -7.84 -3.05 -22.37
C PRO A 17 -8.12 -1.61 -21.93
N GLN A 18 -7.11 -0.92 -21.39
CA GLN A 18 -7.23 0.41 -20.81
C GLN A 18 -7.92 1.42 -21.75
N ASP A 19 -7.55 1.42 -23.04
CA ASP A 19 -8.19 2.25 -24.06
C ASP A 19 -9.69 2.02 -24.22
N SER A 20 -10.11 0.75 -24.18
CA SER A 20 -11.52 0.39 -24.30
C SER A 20 -12.30 0.81 -23.06
N ALA A 21 -11.71 0.62 -21.89
CA ALA A 21 -12.32 0.95 -20.61
C ALA A 21 -12.46 2.47 -20.41
N LEU A 22 -11.45 3.26 -20.82
CA LEU A 22 -11.52 4.72 -20.83
C LEU A 22 -12.59 5.25 -21.80
N LYS A 23 -12.73 4.63 -22.99
CA LYS A 23 -13.78 4.98 -23.95
C LYS A 23 -15.18 4.68 -23.41
N SER A 24 -15.38 3.52 -22.79
CA SER A 24 -16.67 3.18 -22.18
C SER A 24 -17.02 4.11 -21.02
N LEU A 25 -16.02 4.50 -20.21
CA LEU A 25 -16.21 5.48 -19.13
C LEU A 25 -16.59 6.86 -19.70
N ALA A 26 -15.94 7.30 -20.77
CA ALA A 26 -16.27 8.56 -21.44
C ALA A 26 -17.72 8.55 -21.98
N VAL A 27 -18.15 7.45 -22.58
CA VAL A 27 -19.54 7.28 -23.05
C VAL A 27 -20.52 7.31 -21.87
N ALA A 28 -20.23 6.58 -20.79
CA ALA A 28 -21.08 6.56 -19.60
C ALA A 28 -21.23 7.97 -18.99
N ARG A 29 -20.15 8.76 -18.97
CA ARG A 29 -20.19 10.17 -18.57
C ARG A 29 -21.08 11.00 -19.50
N THR A 30 -20.93 10.86 -20.82
CA THR A 30 -21.74 11.64 -21.79
C THR A 30 -23.23 11.32 -21.70
N LEU A 31 -23.58 10.10 -21.30
CA LEU A 31 -24.96 9.65 -21.08
C LEU A 31 -25.49 9.99 -19.68
N GLY A 32 -24.65 10.57 -18.79
CA GLY A 32 -25.03 10.91 -17.43
C GLY A 32 -25.21 9.69 -16.50
N LEU A 33 -24.65 8.54 -16.86
CA LEU A 33 -24.71 7.31 -16.06
C LEU A 33 -23.68 7.31 -14.92
N VAL A 34 -22.62 8.12 -15.06
CA VAL A 34 -21.57 8.31 -14.05
C VAL A 34 -21.21 9.79 -13.98
N SER A 35 -20.99 10.26 -12.75
CA SER A 35 -20.38 11.56 -12.49
C SER A 35 -18.89 11.34 -12.26
N LEU A 36 -18.06 12.01 -13.06
CA LEU A 36 -16.63 12.07 -12.78
C LEU A 36 -16.41 13.35 -11.99
N GLU A 37 -16.20 13.20 -10.69
CA GLU A 37 -15.72 14.29 -9.86
C GLU A 37 -14.20 14.39 -10.05
N PRO A 38 -13.66 15.59 -10.34
CA PRO A 38 -12.22 15.78 -10.23
C PRO A 38 -11.83 15.45 -8.78
N ALA A 39 -10.68 14.81 -8.60
CA ALA A 39 -10.06 14.69 -7.30
C ALA A 39 -10.08 16.08 -6.62
N THR A 40 -10.74 16.18 -5.46
CA THR A 40 -10.77 17.41 -4.64
C THR A 40 -9.33 17.78 -4.26
N ASP A 41 -9.03 19.02 -3.85
CA ASP A 41 -7.70 19.36 -3.31
C ASP A 41 -7.31 18.49 -2.07
N GLU A 42 -8.29 17.84 -1.42
CA GLU A 42 -8.06 16.76 -0.42
C GLU A 42 -7.52 15.44 -1.03
N ASP A 43 -7.75 15.22 -2.33
CA ASP A 43 -7.27 14.09 -3.14
C ASP A 43 -6.14 14.48 -4.14
N ALA A 44 -5.89 15.77 -4.38
CA ALA A 44 -4.98 16.23 -5.44
C ALA A 44 -3.97 17.35 -5.04
N GLY A 45 -3.98 17.85 -3.80
CA GLY A 45 -3.43 19.18 -3.54
C GLY A 45 -2.62 19.35 -2.26
N ASP A 46 -1.70 18.44 -1.96
CA ASP A 46 -0.51 18.84 -1.21
C ASP A 46 0.61 17.85 -1.53
N LEU A 47 1.86 18.29 -1.45
CA LEU A 47 2.94 17.32 -1.26
C LEU A 47 2.52 16.34 -0.15
N PRO A 48 2.90 15.04 -0.20
CA PRO A 48 2.65 14.16 0.94
C PRO A 48 3.06 14.93 2.20
N PRO A 49 2.16 15.06 3.19
CA PRO A 49 2.39 15.97 4.31
C PRO A 49 3.76 15.64 4.89
N GLU A 50 4.54 16.63 5.32
CA GLU A 50 5.93 16.39 5.77
C GLU A 50 6.01 15.27 6.84
N LEU A 51 4.93 15.08 7.60
CA LEU A 51 4.74 13.98 8.52
C LEU A 51 4.75 12.59 7.85
N ASP A 52 4.09 12.41 6.71
CA ASP A 52 4.09 11.17 5.94
C ASP A 52 5.48 10.88 5.35
N VAL A 53 6.18 11.91 4.87
CA VAL A 53 7.58 11.76 4.40
C VAL A 53 8.50 11.34 5.55
N ARG A 54 8.40 11.98 6.72
CA ARG A 54 9.19 11.60 7.90
C ARG A 54 8.86 10.19 8.39
N ARG A 55 7.59 9.79 8.39
CA ARG A 55 7.20 8.40 8.72
C ARG A 55 7.77 7.40 7.74
N LEU A 56 7.73 7.72 6.45
CA LEU A 56 8.32 6.90 5.40
C LEU A 56 9.82 6.72 5.61
N GLU A 57 10.54 7.81 5.88
CA GLU A 57 11.99 7.77 6.12
C GLU A 57 12.34 7.00 7.39
N ALA A 58 11.65 7.27 8.51
CA ALA A 58 11.86 6.54 9.74
C ALA A 58 11.58 5.04 9.57
N LYS A 59 10.49 4.68 8.86
CA LYS A 59 10.18 3.28 8.58
C LYS A 59 11.22 2.64 7.67
N PHE A 60 11.69 3.38 6.66
CA PHE A 60 12.74 2.90 5.76
C PHE A 60 14.04 2.60 6.52
N GLU A 61 14.42 3.45 7.46
CA GLU A 61 15.56 3.20 8.33
C GLU A 61 15.35 1.98 9.23
N GLU A 62 14.18 1.88 9.86
CA GLU A 62 13.81 0.77 10.75
C GLU A 62 13.92 -0.60 10.06
N ILE A 63 13.39 -0.73 8.83
CA ILE A 63 13.34 -2.03 8.14
C ILE A 63 14.70 -2.55 7.66
N GLN A 64 15.75 -1.73 7.65
CA GLN A 64 17.07 -2.17 7.16
C GLN A 64 17.73 -3.19 8.09
N ASP A 65 17.55 -3.02 9.40
CA ASP A 65 18.17 -3.86 10.43
C ASP A 65 17.15 -4.66 11.25
N ALA A 66 15.85 -4.45 11.02
CA ALA A 66 14.78 -5.09 11.77
C ALA A 66 14.47 -6.52 11.31
N ASP A 67 14.14 -7.38 12.28
CA ASP A 67 13.55 -8.70 12.00
C ASP A 67 12.09 -8.56 11.52
N TYR A 68 11.52 -9.62 10.93
CA TYR A 68 10.17 -9.55 10.35
C TYR A 68 9.06 -9.23 11.36
N PHE A 69 9.23 -9.55 12.64
CA PHE A 69 8.26 -9.17 13.67
C PHE A 69 8.37 -7.67 13.96
N ALA A 70 9.60 -7.16 14.10
CA ALA A 70 9.86 -5.73 14.27
C ALA A 70 9.38 -4.91 13.06
N VAL A 71 9.62 -5.38 11.83
CA VAL A 71 9.13 -4.77 10.59
C VAL A 71 7.61 -4.60 10.60
N LEU A 72 6.85 -5.59 11.09
CA LEU A 72 5.39 -5.51 11.21
C LEU A 72 4.91 -4.85 12.51
N GLY A 73 5.82 -4.49 13.43
CA GLY A 73 5.46 -3.93 14.74
C GLY A 73 4.77 -4.93 15.67
N LEU A 74 5.08 -6.23 15.52
CA LEU A 74 4.43 -7.32 16.22
C LEU A 74 5.32 -7.97 17.29
N ALA A 75 4.70 -8.56 18.29
CA ALA A 75 5.39 -9.45 19.22
C ALA A 75 5.75 -10.77 18.53
N ARG A 76 6.82 -11.44 18.99
CA ARG A 76 7.24 -12.76 18.48
C ARG A 76 6.18 -13.87 18.65
N SER A 77 5.17 -13.64 19.49
CA SER A 77 4.03 -14.53 19.69
C SER A 77 2.82 -14.24 18.80
N ALA A 78 2.86 -13.18 17.99
CA ALA A 78 1.76 -12.78 17.14
C ALA A 78 1.59 -13.75 15.96
N GLY A 79 0.33 -14.04 15.59
CA GLY A 79 0.00 -14.95 14.50
C GLY A 79 -1.14 -14.42 13.64
N GLU A 80 -2.34 -14.37 14.20
CA GLU A 80 -3.52 -13.81 13.52
C GLU A 80 -3.34 -12.31 13.21
N GLU A 81 -2.54 -11.61 14.02
CA GLU A 81 -2.28 -10.18 13.88
C GLU A 81 -1.39 -9.84 12.68
N VAL A 82 -0.64 -10.81 12.14
CA VAL A 82 0.30 -10.62 11.01
C VAL A 82 -0.41 -10.03 9.80
N LYS A 83 -1.55 -10.62 9.42
CA LYS A 83 -2.33 -10.18 8.26
C LYS A 83 -2.87 -8.76 8.47
N ARG A 84 -3.42 -8.47 9.65
CA ARG A 84 -3.97 -7.15 9.97
C ARG A 84 -2.88 -6.08 9.98
N ALA A 85 -1.73 -6.35 10.59
CA ALA A 85 -0.61 -5.41 10.64
C ALA A 85 -0.07 -5.12 9.23
N TYR A 86 0.07 -6.15 8.40
CA TYR A 86 0.46 -6.01 7.01
C TYR A 86 -0.54 -5.13 6.22
N GLU A 87 -1.84 -5.40 6.31
CA GLU A 87 -2.86 -4.63 5.58
C GLU A 87 -2.83 -3.14 5.96
N LEU A 88 -2.68 -2.82 7.25
CA LEU A 88 -2.57 -1.44 7.73
C LEU A 88 -1.30 -0.75 7.21
N LEU A 89 -0.14 -1.37 7.36
CA LEU A 89 1.14 -0.79 6.94
C LEU A 89 1.25 -0.69 5.41
N ALA A 90 0.71 -1.67 4.66
CA ALA A 90 0.72 -1.66 3.21
C ALA A 90 -0.15 -0.53 2.62
N ALA A 91 -1.23 -0.16 3.32
CA ALA A 91 -2.05 0.99 2.97
C ALA A 91 -1.36 2.31 3.34
N GLU A 92 -0.70 2.37 4.51
CA GLU A 92 0.04 3.55 4.98
C GLU A 92 1.21 3.91 4.05
N PHE A 93 1.98 2.91 3.60
CA PHE A 93 3.16 3.12 2.75
C PHE A 93 2.89 2.90 1.26
N HIS A 94 1.65 3.12 0.80
CA HIS A 94 1.32 2.96 -0.62
C HIS A 94 2.08 3.99 -1.50
N PRO A 95 2.77 3.57 -2.59
CA PRO A 95 3.60 4.49 -3.39
C PRO A 95 2.81 5.66 -3.98
N LEU A 96 1.53 5.44 -4.31
CA LEU A 96 0.65 6.49 -4.83
C LEU A 96 0.47 7.67 -3.87
N ARG A 97 0.58 7.45 -2.55
CA ARG A 97 0.53 8.54 -1.56
C ARG A 97 1.70 9.53 -1.71
N PHE A 98 2.78 9.09 -2.37
CA PHE A 98 3.98 9.88 -2.60
C PHE A 98 4.16 10.27 -4.08
N ALA A 99 3.17 9.98 -4.95
CA ALA A 99 3.28 10.20 -6.39
C ALA A 99 3.39 11.68 -6.78
N GLY A 100 2.86 12.59 -5.97
CA GLY A 100 2.93 14.04 -6.17
C GLY A 100 4.23 14.72 -5.72
N HIS A 101 5.15 13.98 -5.08
CA HIS A 101 6.40 14.56 -4.59
C HIS A 101 7.48 14.67 -5.69
N PRO A 102 8.26 15.77 -5.76
CA PRO A 102 9.30 15.96 -6.78
C PRO A 102 10.48 14.99 -6.64
N ASP A 103 10.66 14.41 -5.44
CA ASP A 103 11.69 13.39 -5.19
C ASP A 103 11.17 11.97 -5.53
N PRO A 104 11.66 11.34 -6.62
CA PRO A 104 11.28 9.98 -6.98
C PRO A 104 11.80 8.93 -5.98
N ALA A 105 12.78 9.26 -5.14
CA ALA A 105 13.30 8.34 -4.13
C ALA A 105 12.24 7.96 -3.10
N LEU A 106 11.29 8.85 -2.78
CA LEU A 106 10.22 8.55 -1.83
C LEU A 106 9.31 7.42 -2.33
N GLN A 107 8.91 7.46 -3.60
CA GLN A 107 8.11 6.39 -4.19
C GLN A 107 8.87 5.06 -4.22
N HIS A 108 10.18 5.11 -4.52
CA HIS A 108 11.03 3.93 -4.49
C HIS A 108 11.15 3.34 -3.09
N ARG A 109 11.41 4.17 -2.07
CA ARG A 109 11.46 3.76 -0.67
C ARG A 109 10.14 3.18 -0.19
N ALA A 110 9.01 3.80 -0.54
CA ALA A 110 7.67 3.28 -0.22
C ALA A 110 7.45 1.89 -0.85
N GLN A 111 7.87 1.70 -2.10
CA GLN A 111 7.81 0.41 -2.76
C GLN A 111 8.71 -0.63 -2.07
N GLN A 112 9.94 -0.26 -1.68
CA GLN A 112 10.86 -1.14 -0.95
C GLN A 112 10.27 -1.57 0.40
N ILE A 113 9.71 -0.64 1.18
CA ILE A 113 9.03 -0.95 2.44
C ILE A 113 7.92 -1.95 2.20
N ARG A 114 7.06 -1.74 1.20
CA ARG A 114 5.97 -2.68 0.89
C ARG A 114 6.46 -4.06 0.50
N THR A 115 7.56 -4.15 -0.24
CA THR A 115 8.16 -5.45 -0.56
C THR A 115 8.59 -6.17 0.71
N VAL A 116 9.30 -5.50 1.63
CA VAL A 116 9.74 -6.11 2.89
C VAL A 116 8.55 -6.46 3.79
N LEU A 117 7.51 -5.62 3.85
CA LEU A 117 6.26 -5.91 4.58
C LEU A 117 5.57 -7.17 4.04
N ALA A 118 5.52 -7.34 2.72
CA ALA A 118 4.91 -8.51 2.08
C ALA A 118 5.74 -9.78 2.34
N GLU A 119 7.07 -9.69 2.30
CA GLU A 119 7.97 -10.79 2.66
C GLU A 119 7.78 -11.20 4.12
N ALA A 120 7.74 -10.24 5.04
CA ALA A 120 7.49 -10.48 6.46
C ALA A 120 6.12 -11.14 6.69
N ALA A 121 5.07 -10.63 6.04
CA ALA A 121 3.72 -11.21 6.14
C ALA A 121 3.66 -12.64 5.59
N GLN A 122 4.38 -12.92 4.50
CA GLN A 122 4.46 -14.28 3.95
C GLN A 122 5.23 -15.23 4.87
N ALA A 123 6.37 -14.79 5.42
CA ALA A 123 7.19 -15.58 6.32
C ALA A 123 6.49 -15.88 7.65
N LEU A 124 5.72 -14.91 8.18
CA LEU A 124 5.05 -15.01 9.48
C LEU A 124 3.59 -15.51 9.38
N GLY A 125 3.00 -15.50 8.19
CA GLY A 125 1.62 -15.92 7.96
C GLY A 125 1.40 -17.43 7.96
N ASP A 126 2.45 -18.23 7.72
CA ASP A 126 2.42 -19.69 7.84
C ASP A 126 2.98 -20.09 9.22
N ASP A 127 2.20 -20.82 10.03
CA ASP A 127 2.59 -21.23 11.38
C ASP A 127 3.91 -22.02 11.42
N ARG A 128 4.18 -22.84 10.40
CA ARG A 128 5.42 -23.62 10.31
C ARG A 128 6.61 -22.71 9.99
N LEU A 129 6.47 -21.84 8.98
CA LEU A 129 7.52 -20.89 8.62
C LEU A 129 7.81 -19.90 9.74
N ARG A 130 6.76 -19.43 10.43
CA ARG A 130 6.86 -18.55 11.59
C ARG A 130 7.63 -19.22 12.74
N ALA A 131 7.34 -20.48 13.03
CA ALA A 131 8.04 -21.23 14.08
C ALA A 131 9.52 -21.48 13.72
N GLU A 132 9.81 -21.81 12.46
CA GLU A 132 11.19 -21.96 11.95
C GLU A 132 11.97 -20.64 12.06
N TYR A 133 11.37 -19.53 11.64
CA TYR A 133 11.98 -18.20 11.71
C TYR A 133 12.18 -17.72 13.14
N ALA A 134 11.19 -17.90 14.02
CA ALA A 134 11.30 -17.55 15.43
C ALA A 134 12.43 -18.32 16.13
N ARG A 135 12.68 -19.58 15.71
CA ARG A 135 13.78 -20.39 16.21
C ARG A 135 15.15 -19.90 15.71
N SER A 136 15.27 -19.53 14.43
CA SER A 136 16.54 -18.98 13.89
C SER A 136 16.94 -17.64 14.51
N LEU A 137 16.02 -16.93 15.17
CA LEU A 137 16.29 -15.70 15.91
C LEU A 137 16.74 -15.92 17.36
N LEU A 138 16.75 -17.16 17.85
CA LEU A 138 17.15 -17.54 19.21
C LEU A 138 18.51 -18.25 19.27
N ASP A 139 19.01 -18.72 18.13
CA ASP A 139 20.38 -19.25 17.95
C ASP A 139 21.36 -18.09 17.66
#